data_AF-A0A0F3GXB9-F1
#
_entry.id   AF-A0A0F3GXB9-F1
#
_cell.length_a   1.000
_cell.length_b   1.000
_cell.length_c   1.000
_cell.angle_alpha   90.00
_cell.angle_beta   90.00
_cell.angle_gamma   90.00
#
_symmetry.space_group_name_H-M   'P 1'
#
loop_
_entity.id
_entity.type
_entity.pdbx_description
1 polymer ?
#
loop_
_entity_poly.entity_id
_entity_poly.type
_entity_poly.pdbx_seq_one_letter_code
_entity_poly.pdbx_strand_id
1 'polypeptide(L)'
;MQWQFTPYQVLSGEVSYGIQEYNRDLRAEVRETLVSLDMDEHTMAFYCDFVYMLFCWRATNQPVHTYKVLLQEKLPDDSPVKESMTDDAFLNNLESDNMEFIDMLRVIITNITMKHIQSGISIEDAAMAVHNEIGFFRQF
;
A
#
# COMPACT_ATOMS: atom_id res chain seq x y z
N MET A 1 0.83 -15.41 -3.53
CA MET A 1 -0.39 -15.64 -2.73
C MET A 1 -1.60 -15.36 -3.60
N GLN A 2 -2.61 -16.22 -3.61
CA GLN A 2 -3.87 -15.98 -4.33
C GLN A 2 -5.02 -16.03 -3.35
N TRP A 3 -5.67 -14.88 -3.12
CA TRP A 3 -6.90 -14.84 -2.35
C TRP A 3 -7.96 -15.73 -3.01
N GLN A 4 -8.68 -16.50 -2.20
CA GLN A 4 -9.81 -17.32 -2.66
C GLN A 4 -11.12 -16.51 -2.72
N PHE A 5 -11.01 -15.19 -2.63
CA PHE A 5 -12.10 -14.23 -2.62
C PHE A 5 -11.66 -12.96 -3.37
N THR A 6 -12.64 -12.16 -3.76
CA THR A 6 -12.43 -10.95 -4.56
C THR A 6 -12.54 -9.69 -3.70
N PRO A 7 -11.99 -8.55 -4.16
CA PRO A 7 -12.22 -7.25 -3.51
C PRO A 7 -13.72 -6.93 -3.35
N TYR A 8 -14.57 -7.34 -4.30
CA TYR A 8 -16.02 -7.13 -4.19
C TYR A 8 -16.66 -7.88 -3.01
N GLN A 9 -16.22 -9.11 -2.73
CA GLN A 9 -16.72 -9.88 -1.59
C GLN A 9 -16.31 -9.23 -0.25
N VAL A 10 -15.17 -8.56 -0.21
CA VAL A 10 -14.77 -7.75 0.95
C VAL A 10 -15.60 -6.46 1.04
N LEU A 11 -15.84 -5.78 -0.08
CA LEU A 11 -16.63 -4.54 -0.13
C LEU A 11 -18.09 -4.76 0.29
N SER A 12 -18.68 -5.87 -0.12
CA SER A 12 -20.06 -6.25 0.22
C SER A 12 -20.21 -6.81 1.64
N GLY A 13 -19.09 -7.06 2.33
CA GLY A 13 -19.08 -7.64 3.68
C GLY A 13 -19.30 -9.16 3.73
N GLU A 14 -19.28 -9.85 2.58
CA GLU A 14 -19.32 -11.32 2.51
C GLU A 14 -18.08 -11.95 3.16
N VAL A 15 -16.93 -11.29 3.01
CA VAL A 15 -15.66 -11.71 3.61
C VAL A 15 -15.14 -10.61 4.54
N SER A 16 -14.81 -10.99 5.78
CA SER A 16 -14.11 -10.11 6.72
C SER A 16 -12.61 -10.17 6.44
N TYR A 17 -12.08 -9.13 5.81
CA TYR A 17 -10.67 -8.98 5.48
C TYR A 17 -10.27 -7.51 5.67
N GLY A 18 -9.32 -7.25 6.57
CA GLY A 18 -8.93 -5.91 6.98
C GLY A 18 -7.46 -5.61 6.70
N ILE A 19 -7.02 -4.44 7.19
CA ILE A 19 -5.66 -3.96 6.96
C ILE A 19 -4.59 -4.85 7.60
N GLN A 20 -4.91 -5.51 8.71
CA GLN A 20 -3.98 -6.40 9.41
C GLN A 20 -3.69 -7.66 8.60
N GLU A 21 -4.74 -8.30 8.07
CA GLU A 21 -4.59 -9.45 7.18
C GLU A 21 -3.88 -9.06 5.90
N TYR A 22 -4.26 -7.94 5.29
CA TYR A 22 -3.60 -7.40 4.10
C TYR A 22 -2.09 -7.19 4.30
N ASN A 23 -1.68 -6.56 5.39
CA ASN A 23 -0.27 -6.30 5.68
C ASN A 23 0.52 -7.59 5.91
N ARG A 24 -0.08 -8.58 6.59
CA ARG A 24 0.55 -9.89 6.78
C ARG A 24 0.77 -10.57 5.44
N ASP A 25 -0.26 -10.59 4.61
CA ASP A 25 -0.28 -11.30 3.32
C ASP A 25 0.68 -10.63 2.31
N LEU A 26 0.66 -9.28 2.22
CA LEU A 26 1.60 -8.53 1.39
C LEU A 26 3.05 -8.76 1.82
N ARG A 27 3.34 -8.72 3.13
CA ARG A 27 4.70 -8.99 3.63
C ARG A 27 5.14 -10.42 3.33
N ALA A 28 4.24 -11.40 3.34
CA ALA A 28 4.57 -12.76 2.94
C ALA A 28 4.92 -12.82 1.45
N GLU A 29 4.14 -12.16 0.59
CA GLU A 29 4.36 -12.12 -0.86
C GLU A 29 5.70 -11.47 -1.24
N VAL A 30 5.96 -10.30 -0.67
CA VAL A 30 7.20 -9.56 -0.91
C VAL A 30 8.39 -10.37 -0.40
N ARG A 31 8.28 -10.98 0.78
CA ARG A 31 9.36 -11.85 1.29
C ARG A 31 9.60 -13.06 0.38
N GLU A 32 8.56 -13.74 -0.08
CA GLU A 32 8.70 -14.89 -0.98
C GLU A 32 9.44 -14.49 -2.28
N THR A 33 9.13 -13.30 -2.80
CA THR A 33 9.78 -12.74 -3.98
C THR A 33 11.27 -12.43 -3.72
N LEU A 34 11.58 -11.88 -2.54
CA LEU A 34 12.93 -11.40 -2.20
C LEU A 34 13.82 -12.44 -1.52
N VAL A 35 13.28 -13.57 -1.05
CA VAL A 35 14.05 -14.58 -0.29
C VAL A 35 15.20 -15.16 -1.12
N SER A 36 15.04 -15.18 -2.44
CA SER A 36 16.07 -15.63 -3.37
C SER A 36 17.27 -14.68 -3.52
N LEU A 37 17.17 -13.47 -2.97
CA LEU A 37 18.16 -12.41 -3.09
C LEU A 37 19.10 -12.29 -1.87
N ASP A 38 19.00 -13.20 -0.89
CA ASP A 38 19.82 -13.26 0.33
C ASP A 38 19.91 -11.90 1.07
N MET A 39 18.78 -11.19 1.11
CA MET A 39 18.67 -9.90 1.77
C MET A 39 18.56 -10.07 3.29
N ASP A 40 19.14 -9.14 4.04
CA ASP A 40 18.93 -9.07 5.49
C ASP A 40 17.49 -8.60 5.83
N GLU A 41 17.05 -8.90 7.06
CA GLU A 41 15.70 -8.56 7.54
C GLU A 41 15.39 -7.05 7.47
N HIS A 42 16.37 -6.17 7.67
CA HIS A 42 16.14 -4.73 7.62
C HIS A 42 15.89 -4.28 6.18
N THR A 43 16.68 -4.78 5.23
CA THR A 43 16.48 -4.53 3.80
C THR A 43 15.13 -5.06 3.32
N MET A 44 14.76 -6.28 3.70
CA MET A 44 13.44 -6.85 3.37
C MET A 44 12.29 -6.03 3.96
N ALA A 45 12.39 -5.59 5.22
CA ALA A 45 11.38 -4.75 5.85
C ALA A 45 11.22 -3.41 5.11
N PHE A 46 12.33 -2.78 4.73
CA PHE A 46 12.32 -1.55 3.95
C PHE A 46 11.62 -1.73 2.59
N TYR A 47 11.92 -2.81 1.85
CA TYR A 47 11.23 -3.10 0.59
C TYR A 47 9.73 -3.36 0.79
N CYS A 48 9.34 -4.09 1.84
CA CYS A 48 7.93 -4.29 2.17
C CYS A 48 7.21 -2.96 2.41
N ASP A 49 7.83 -2.05 3.18
CA ASP A 49 7.25 -0.75 3.49
C ASP A 49 7.18 0.14 2.25
N PHE A 50 8.19 0.09 1.37
CA PHE A 50 8.19 0.79 0.08
C PHE A 50 7.06 0.32 -0.84
N VAL A 51 6.88 -1.00 -1.00
CA VAL A 51 5.81 -1.58 -1.83
C VAL A 51 4.45 -1.20 -1.25
N TYR A 52 4.28 -1.35 0.07
CA TYR A 52 3.06 -0.99 0.76
C TYR A 52 2.70 0.49 0.57
N MET A 53 3.67 1.40 0.70
CA MET A 53 3.44 2.84 0.49
C MET A 53 3.02 3.16 -0.94
N LEU A 54 3.65 2.55 -1.96
CA LEU A 54 3.20 2.71 -3.35
C LEU A 54 1.75 2.26 -3.50
N PHE A 55 1.40 1.11 -2.92
CA PHE A 55 0.04 0.58 -3.03
C PHE A 55 -0.97 1.48 -2.31
N CYS A 56 -0.65 2.02 -1.13
CA CYS A 56 -1.47 3.06 -0.48
C CYS A 56 -1.63 4.30 -1.38
N TRP A 57 -0.54 4.74 -2.02
CA TRP A 57 -0.55 5.87 -2.95
C TRP A 57 -1.53 5.64 -4.09
N ARG A 58 -1.49 4.45 -4.71
CA ARG A 58 -2.38 4.08 -5.82
C ARG A 58 -3.81 3.78 -5.38
N ALA A 59 -4.00 3.18 -4.21
CA ALA A 59 -5.32 2.91 -3.65
C ALA A 59 -6.09 4.23 -3.37
N THR A 60 -5.37 5.29 -2.98
CA THR A 60 -5.89 6.65 -2.80
C THR A 60 -5.90 7.50 -4.08
N ASN A 61 -5.81 6.84 -5.23
CA ASN A 61 -5.91 7.40 -6.58
C ASN A 61 -4.84 8.46 -6.94
N GLN A 62 -3.67 8.42 -6.29
CA GLN A 62 -2.56 9.29 -6.63
C GLN A 62 -1.71 8.69 -7.77
N PRO A 63 -1.27 9.45 -8.77
CA PRO A 63 -0.44 8.92 -9.85
C PRO A 63 0.94 8.40 -9.37
N VAL A 64 1.50 7.41 -10.07
CA VAL A 64 2.86 6.89 -9.78
C VAL A 64 3.92 8.00 -9.83
N HIS A 65 3.82 8.93 -10.77
CA HIS A 65 4.82 10.00 -10.90
C HIS A 65 4.90 10.91 -9.67
N THR A 66 3.82 11.09 -8.90
CA THR A 66 3.87 11.90 -7.67
C THR A 66 4.52 11.13 -6.52
N TYR A 67 4.41 9.81 -6.50
CA TYR A 67 5.16 8.95 -5.57
C TYR A 67 6.66 9.01 -5.85
N LYS A 68 7.04 8.95 -7.14
CA LYS A 68 8.44 9.14 -7.56
C LYS A 68 9.02 10.45 -7.05
N VAL A 69 8.31 11.56 -7.25
CA VAL A 69 8.74 12.89 -6.77
C VAL A 69 8.94 12.86 -5.24
N LEU A 70 8.00 12.28 -4.49
CA LEU A 70 8.15 12.13 -3.04
C LEU A 70 9.44 11.36 -2.68
N LEU A 71 9.70 10.23 -3.33
CA LEU A 71 10.91 9.44 -3.04
C LEU A 71 12.18 10.19 -3.42
N GLN A 72 12.18 10.94 -4.53
CA GLN A 72 13.30 11.78 -4.93
C GLN A 72 13.62 12.86 -3.90
N GLU A 73 12.59 13.42 -3.24
CA GLU A 73 12.74 14.42 -2.19
C GLU A 73 13.15 13.82 -0.83
N LYS A 74 12.62 12.63 -0.49
CA LYS A 74 12.78 12.04 0.85
C LYS A 74 14.00 11.12 0.98
N LEU A 75 14.43 10.47 -0.10
CA LEU A 75 15.60 9.63 -0.08
C LEU A 75 16.88 10.49 -0.20
N PRO A 76 17.91 10.22 0.62
CA PRO A 76 19.21 10.87 0.49
C PRO A 76 19.80 10.70 -0.92
N ASP A 77 20.48 11.73 -1.43
CA ASP A 77 21.07 11.70 -2.79
C ASP A 77 22.15 10.62 -2.94
N ASP A 78 22.80 10.23 -1.85
CA ASP A 78 23.82 9.18 -1.78
C ASP A 78 23.23 7.79 -1.49
N SER A 79 21.90 7.67 -1.41
CA SER A 79 21.25 6.38 -1.18
C SER A 79 21.44 5.46 -2.40
N PRO A 80 22.01 4.25 -2.21
CA PRO A 80 22.31 3.34 -3.31
C PRO A 80 21.06 2.77 -4.00
N VAL A 81 19.89 2.90 -3.38
CA VAL A 81 18.61 2.40 -3.91
C VAL A 81 17.76 3.50 -4.57
N LYS A 82 18.17 4.78 -4.47
CA LYS A 82 17.36 5.92 -4.93
C LYS A 82 17.08 5.84 -6.43
N GLU A 83 18.07 5.51 -7.24
CA GLU A 83 17.90 5.36 -8.69
C GLU A 83 16.88 4.27 -9.02
N SER A 84 17.06 3.07 -8.49
CA SER A 84 16.17 1.93 -8.76
C SER A 84 14.74 2.16 -8.25
N MET A 85 14.58 2.76 -7.07
CA MET A 85 13.25 3.02 -6.48
C MET A 85 12.52 4.20 -7.10
N THR A 86 13.21 5.02 -7.91
CA THR A 86 12.62 6.16 -8.62
C THR A 86 12.61 5.96 -10.14
N ASP A 87 12.97 4.76 -10.60
CA ASP A 87 12.87 4.37 -12.01
C ASP A 87 11.40 4.24 -12.45
N ASP A 88 11.06 4.87 -13.56
CA ASP A 88 9.67 4.89 -14.04
C ASP A 88 9.21 3.51 -14.48
N ALA A 89 10.05 2.74 -15.17
CA ALA A 89 9.66 1.41 -15.63
C ALA A 89 9.42 0.48 -14.45
N PHE A 90 10.31 0.50 -13.46
CA PHE A 90 10.17 -0.26 -12.23
C PHE A 90 8.87 0.07 -11.50
N LEU A 91 8.58 1.35 -11.24
CA LEU A 91 7.38 1.74 -10.51
C LEU A 91 6.07 1.41 -11.27
N ASN A 92 6.04 1.63 -12.58
CA ASN A 92 4.86 1.30 -13.38
C ASN A 92 4.64 -0.22 -13.50
N ASN A 93 5.71 -1.01 -13.65
CA ASN A 93 5.60 -2.47 -13.67
C ASN A 93 5.14 -3.00 -12.30
N LEU A 94 5.71 -2.46 -11.22
CA LEU A 94 5.31 -2.82 -9.86
C LEU A 94 3.82 -2.51 -9.62
N GLU A 95 3.30 -1.39 -10.14
CA GLU A 95 1.86 -1.10 -10.13
C GLU A 95 1.08 -2.13 -10.97
N SER A 96 1.42 -2.29 -12.25
CA SER A 96 0.62 -3.08 -13.19
C SER A 96 0.54 -4.55 -12.81
N ASP A 97 1.65 -5.10 -12.33
CA ASP A 97 1.75 -6.51 -11.94
C ASP A 97 0.98 -6.81 -10.65
N ASN A 98 0.70 -5.78 -9.84
CA ASN A 98 0.10 -5.91 -8.51
C ASN A 98 -1.24 -5.17 -8.37
N MET A 99 -1.95 -4.96 -9.48
CA MET A 99 -3.25 -4.27 -9.48
C MET A 99 -4.27 -4.90 -8.53
N GLU A 100 -4.27 -6.22 -8.33
CA GLU A 100 -5.19 -6.87 -7.39
C GLU A 100 -4.94 -6.44 -5.94
N PHE A 101 -3.68 -6.27 -5.54
CA PHE A 101 -3.33 -5.83 -4.20
C PHE A 101 -3.78 -4.38 -3.98
N ILE A 102 -3.58 -3.53 -4.98
CA ILE A 102 -4.01 -2.13 -4.96
C ILE A 102 -5.54 -2.04 -4.85
N ASP A 103 -6.28 -2.84 -5.61
CA ASP A 103 -7.75 -2.84 -5.58
C ASP A 103 -8.30 -3.38 -4.25
N MET A 104 -7.69 -4.41 -3.68
CA MET A 104 -8.03 -4.91 -2.35
C MET A 104 -7.82 -3.83 -1.28
N LEU A 105 -6.68 -3.16 -1.30
CA LEU A 105 -6.38 -2.06 -0.37
C LEU A 105 -7.36 -0.89 -0.53
N ARG A 106 -7.77 -0.55 -1.75
CA ARG A 106 -8.79 0.46 -2.01
C ARG A 106 -10.13 0.09 -1.36
N VAL A 107 -10.54 -1.17 -1.44
CA VAL A 107 -11.75 -1.66 -0.78
C VAL A 107 -11.63 -1.57 0.73
N ILE A 108 -10.50 -1.99 1.31
CA ILE A 108 -10.25 -1.90 2.75
C ILE A 108 -10.36 -0.46 3.23
N ILE A 109 -9.68 0.48 2.56
CA ILE A 109 -9.75 1.92 2.87
C ILE A 109 -11.19 2.43 2.76
N THR A 110 -11.93 2.01 1.73
CA THR A 110 -13.33 2.39 1.54
C THR A 110 -14.21 1.90 2.69
N ASN A 111 -14.06 0.65 3.13
CA ASN A 111 -14.80 0.08 4.25
C ASN A 111 -14.52 0.81 5.57
N ILE A 112 -13.24 1.11 5.86
CA ILE A 112 -12.85 1.90 7.04
C ILE A 112 -13.51 3.28 6.99
N THR A 113 -13.39 3.97 5.85
CA THR A 113 -13.98 5.29 5.63
C THR A 113 -15.50 5.28 5.83
N MET A 114 -16.19 4.32 5.22
CA MET A 114 -17.65 4.18 5.31
C MET A 114 -18.11 3.89 6.73
N LYS A 115 -17.40 3.03 7.47
CA LYS A 115 -17.69 2.74 8.88
C LYS A 115 -17.61 4.00 9.74
N HIS A 116 -16.62 4.85 9.50
CA HIS A 116 -16.49 6.12 10.21
C HIS A 116 -17.62 7.09 9.85
N ILE A 117 -17.93 7.27 8.56
CA ILE A 117 -19.05 8.12 8.13
C ILE A 117 -20.37 7.65 8.75
N GLN A 118 -20.62 6.34 8.78
CA GLN A 118 -21.82 5.76 9.39
C GLN A 118 -21.88 5.94 10.92
N SER A 119 -20.72 6.01 11.59
CA SER A 119 -20.65 6.32 13.02
C SER A 119 -20.92 7.79 13.37
N GLY A 120 -21.09 8.65 12.36
CA GLY A 120 -21.44 10.06 12.53
C GLY A 120 -20.27 10.97 12.88
N ILE A 121 -19.03 10.51 12.72
CA ILE A 121 -17.85 11.38 12.86
C ILE A 121 -17.64 12.23 11.60
N SER A 122 -16.93 13.35 11.73
CA SER A 122 -16.64 14.23 10.60
C SER A 122 -15.78 13.53 9.53
N ILE A 123 -15.76 14.07 8.31
CA ILE A 123 -14.92 13.53 7.24
C ILE A 123 -13.44 13.69 7.61
N GLU A 124 -13.09 14.79 8.28
CA GLU A 124 -11.75 15.08 8.77
C GLU A 124 -11.30 14.02 9.81
N ASP A 125 -12.17 13.69 10.76
CA ASP A 125 -11.89 12.65 11.77
C ASP A 125 -11.83 11.25 11.14
N ALA A 126 -12.68 10.97 10.13
CA ALA A 126 -12.64 9.74 9.37
C ALA A 126 -11.32 9.60 8.60
N ALA A 127 -10.82 10.69 8.00
CA ALA A 127 -9.53 10.71 7.30
C ALA A 127 -8.36 10.46 8.27
N MET A 128 -8.41 11.06 9.47
CA MET A 128 -7.43 10.79 10.52
C MET A 128 -7.50 9.34 11.03
N ALA A 129 -8.68 8.78 11.19
CA ALA A 129 -8.85 7.40 11.63
C ALA A 129 -8.34 6.41 10.60
N VAL A 130 -8.67 6.62 9.32
CA VAL A 130 -8.08 5.87 8.19
C VAL A 130 -6.55 5.95 8.26
N HIS A 131 -5.98 7.15 8.43
CA HIS A 131 -4.53 7.33 8.56
C HIS A 131 -3.93 6.49 9.70
N ASN A 132 -4.53 6.52 10.89
CA ASN A 132 -4.05 5.78 12.03
C ASN A 132 -4.10 4.25 11.79
N GLU A 133 -5.09 3.77 11.05
CA GLU A 133 -5.25 2.34 10.74
C GLU A 133 -4.32 1.87 9.62
N ILE A 134 -4.11 2.68 8.57
CA ILE A 134 -3.30 2.30 7.40
C ILE A 134 -1.85 2.78 7.48
N GLY A 135 -1.50 3.67 8.43
CA GLY A 135 -0.17 4.24 8.57
C GLY A 135 0.24 5.22 7.45
N PHE A 136 -0.70 5.65 6.61
CA PHE A 136 -0.47 6.50 5.43
C PHE A 136 -1.36 7.75 5.50
N PHE A 137 -0.78 8.94 5.29
CA PHE A 137 -1.50 10.22 5.27
C PHE A 137 -1.26 10.97 3.97
N ARG A 138 -2.34 11.43 3.34
CA ARG A 138 -2.26 12.41 2.25
C ARG A 138 -2.12 13.80 2.86
N GLN A 139 -0.93 14.40 2.80
CA GLN A 139 -0.82 15.84 3.00
C GLN A 139 -1.43 16.53 1.77
N PHE A 140 -2.51 17.28 1.98
CA PHE A 140 -3.13 18.14 0.97
C PHE A 140 -2.45 19.52 0.97
#